data_AF-A0A3L7Q9F5-F1
#
_entry.id   AF-A0A3L7Q9F5-F1
#
_cell.length_a   1.000
_cell.length_b   1.000
_cell.length_c   1.000
_cell.angle_alpha   90.00
_cell.angle_beta   90.00
_cell.angle_gamma   90.00
#
_symmetry.space_group_name_H-M   'P 1'
#
loop_
_entity.id
_entity.type
_entity.pdbx_description
1 polymer ?
#
loop_
_entity_poly.entity_id
_entity_poly.type
_entity_poly.pdbx_seq_one_letter_code
_entity_poly.pdbx_strand_id
1 'polypeptide(L)'
;MAFVGIGRATLEYRETASPTGIRHRVWTACRVLVTMKVYVSSTGEAEPMISLPVLAAILGLGAVVVMVTAIPLARWLQRREVAAAQTSFTRQREALEARFFELAAISGKPRGLRWVKCDWQPLVAWAREARTGLITVFVSIELHFEAIEGGDMEDVAAVSTVRDACAVFHYQRGRWGTGGKALFNMNASDATSRLQGQFTPLE
;
A
#
# COMPACT_ATOMS: atom_id res chain seq x y z
N MET A 1 26.69 -37.37 0.79
CA MET A 1 26.34 -36.61 -0.43
C MET A 1 25.01 -35.90 -0.16
N ALA A 2 24.98 -34.59 0.00
CA ALA A 2 23.75 -33.86 0.31
C ALA A 2 22.95 -33.64 -0.97
N PHE A 3 21.76 -34.21 -1.06
CA PHE A 3 20.83 -33.93 -2.16
C PHE A 3 19.93 -32.75 -1.78
N VAL A 4 20.01 -31.68 -2.56
CA VAL A 4 19.04 -30.58 -2.54
C VAL A 4 17.85 -31.01 -3.40
N GLY A 5 16.82 -31.55 -2.77
CA GLY A 5 15.54 -31.79 -3.42
C GLY A 5 14.71 -30.51 -3.43
N ILE A 6 14.61 -29.84 -4.57
CA ILE A 6 13.65 -28.74 -4.77
C ILE A 6 12.26 -29.36 -4.91
N GLY A 7 11.44 -29.26 -3.87
CA GLY A 7 10.04 -29.67 -3.93
C GLY A 7 9.31 -28.87 -5.00
N ARG A 8 8.80 -29.57 -6.03
CA ARG A 8 8.02 -28.97 -7.11
C ARG A 8 6.66 -28.53 -6.55
N ALA A 9 6.42 -27.22 -6.49
CA ALA A 9 5.12 -26.68 -6.14
C ALA A 9 4.10 -27.10 -7.21
N THR A 10 3.17 -27.98 -6.84
CA THR A 10 2.00 -28.29 -7.65
C THR A 10 0.88 -27.38 -7.19
N LEU A 11 0.40 -26.52 -8.09
CA LEU A 11 -0.75 -25.66 -7.84
C LEU A 11 -2.01 -26.53 -7.83
N GLU A 12 -2.58 -26.76 -6.66
CA GLU A 12 -3.86 -27.45 -6.55
C GLU A 12 -4.99 -26.42 -6.76
N TYR A 13 -5.61 -26.49 -7.93
CA TYR A 13 -6.79 -25.71 -8.28
C TYR A 13 -8.01 -26.38 -7.65
N ARG A 14 -8.63 -25.72 -6.66
CA ARG A 14 -9.88 -26.19 -6.05
C ARG A 14 -10.98 -25.18 -6.28
N GLU A 15 -11.90 -25.52 -7.18
CA GLU A 15 -13.10 -24.75 -7.45
C GLU A 15 -14.12 -25.06 -6.33
N THR A 16 -14.48 -24.05 -5.53
CA THR A 16 -15.53 -24.20 -4.52
C THR A 16 -16.77 -23.45 -4.99
N ALA A 17 -17.85 -24.21 -5.22
CA ALA A 17 -19.15 -23.66 -5.58
C ALA A 17 -19.84 -23.10 -4.32
N SER A 18 -20.11 -21.80 -4.31
CA SER A 18 -20.97 -21.15 -3.31
C SER A 18 -22.44 -21.23 -3.74
N PRO A 19 -23.41 -21.40 -2.82
CA PRO A 19 -24.84 -21.50 -3.14
C PRO A 19 -25.45 -20.21 -3.73
N THR A 20 -24.72 -19.10 -3.74
CA THR A 20 -25.22 -17.76 -4.08
C THR A 20 -24.82 -17.25 -5.47
N GLY A 21 -24.18 -18.07 -6.31
CA GLY A 21 -23.95 -17.73 -7.73
C GLY A 21 -22.96 -16.58 -8.01
N ILE A 22 -22.31 -16.02 -6.99
CA ILE A 22 -21.31 -14.95 -7.14
C ILE A 22 -19.91 -15.57 -7.23
N ARG A 23 -19.27 -15.44 -8.40
CA ARG A 23 -17.88 -15.90 -8.64
C ARG A 23 -16.88 -14.97 -7.95
N HIS A 24 -16.45 -15.30 -6.74
CA HIS A 24 -15.35 -14.62 -6.08
C HIS A 24 -14.01 -15.25 -6.48
N ARG A 25 -13.10 -14.45 -7.07
CA ARG A 25 -11.70 -14.83 -7.25
C ARG A 25 -10.94 -14.55 -5.96
N VAL A 26 -10.93 -15.52 -5.04
CA VAL A 26 -10.17 -15.42 -3.79
C VAL A 26 -8.74 -15.86 -4.07
N TRP A 27 -7.80 -14.92 -4.03
CA TRP A 27 -6.38 -15.24 -3.93
C TRP A 27 -6.06 -15.46 -2.46
N THR A 28 -6.10 -16.72 -2.02
CA THR A 28 -5.52 -17.07 -0.73
C THR A 28 -4.02 -16.88 -0.87
N ALA A 29 -3.46 -15.90 -0.17
CA ALA A 29 -2.02 -15.75 -0.04
C ALA A 29 -1.47 -17.06 0.52
N CYS A 30 -0.87 -17.88 -0.34
CA CYS A 30 -0.11 -19.03 0.08
C CYS A 30 1.00 -18.50 0.97
N ARG A 31 0.83 -18.68 2.28
CA ARG A 31 1.89 -18.60 3.27
C ARG A 31 2.94 -19.58 2.75
N VAL A 32 4.03 -19.06 2.19
CA VAL A 32 5.20 -19.87 1.86
C VAL A 32 5.80 -20.26 3.21
N LEU A 33 5.19 -21.26 3.82
CA LEU A 33 5.77 -22.02 4.92
C LEU A 33 6.92 -22.77 4.28
N VAL A 34 8.10 -22.17 4.33
CA VAL A 34 9.37 -22.89 4.18
C VAL A 34 9.42 -23.83 5.39
N THR A 35 8.76 -24.97 5.24
CA THR A 35 8.78 -26.03 6.23
C THR A 35 10.09 -26.74 5.99
N MET A 36 11.14 -26.26 6.66
CA MET A 36 12.46 -26.89 6.63
C MET A 36 12.36 -28.20 7.41
N LYS A 37 11.84 -29.23 6.74
CA LYS A 37 11.80 -30.60 7.27
C LYS A 37 13.22 -31.15 7.17
N VAL A 38 13.96 -31.02 8.26
CA VAL A 38 15.25 -31.69 8.44
C VAL A 38 14.95 -33.19 8.57
N TYR A 39 15.06 -33.93 7.49
CA TYR A 39 15.04 -35.39 7.51
C TYR A 39 16.43 -35.89 7.93
N VAL A 40 16.54 -36.35 9.18
CA VAL A 40 17.68 -37.16 9.63
C VAL A 40 17.38 -38.60 9.20
N SER A 41 17.97 -39.02 8.08
CA SER A 41 17.92 -40.41 7.59
C SER A 41 18.95 -41.23 8.35
N SER A 42 18.50 -42.07 9.28
CA SER A 42 19.33 -43.07 9.96
C SER A 42 19.57 -44.26 9.03
N THR A 43 20.63 -44.17 8.23
CA THR A 43 21.13 -45.28 7.42
C THR A 43 22.65 -45.32 7.52
N GLY A 44 23.15 -46.12 8.46
CA GLY A 44 24.35 -46.99 8.36
C GLY A 44 25.72 -46.46 7.90
N GLU A 45 25.89 -45.23 7.44
CA GLU A 45 27.17 -44.74 6.92
C GLU A 45 27.45 -43.29 7.35
N ALA A 46 28.50 -43.13 8.16
CA ALA A 46 29.20 -41.88 8.52
C ALA A 46 28.32 -40.61 8.64
N GLU A 47 27.62 -40.48 9.76
CA GLU A 47 26.88 -39.27 10.14
C GLU A 47 27.80 -38.04 10.22
N PRO A 48 27.51 -36.92 9.53
CA PRO A 48 28.23 -35.67 9.76
C PRO A 48 27.85 -35.15 11.15
N MET A 49 28.71 -35.44 12.12
CA MET A 49 28.66 -35.00 13.51
C MET A 49 28.90 -33.47 13.63
N ILE A 50 28.00 -32.66 13.07
CA ILE A 50 27.99 -31.22 13.34
C ILE A 50 27.43 -31.06 14.74
N SER A 51 28.31 -30.79 15.71
CA SER A 51 27.93 -30.62 17.10
C SER A 51 26.98 -29.41 17.25
N LEU A 52 26.02 -29.51 18.18
CA LEU A 52 25.08 -28.42 18.52
C LEU A 52 25.74 -27.02 18.61
N PRO A 53 26.93 -26.84 19.21
CA PRO A 53 27.58 -25.53 19.26
C PRO A 53 28.04 -25.01 17.89
N VAL A 54 28.46 -25.89 16.97
CA VAL A 54 28.87 -25.49 15.61
C VAL A 54 27.65 -25.02 14.81
N LEU A 55 26.51 -25.71 14.95
CA LEU A 55 25.26 -25.28 14.32
C LEU A 55 24.79 -23.92 14.87
N ALA A 56 24.85 -23.73 16.19
CA ALA A 56 24.52 -22.45 16.82
C ALA A 56 25.45 -21.31 16.35
N ALA A 57 26.75 -21.58 16.20
CA ALA A 57 27.73 -20.62 15.70
C ALA A 57 27.44 -20.22 14.23
N ILE A 58 27.08 -21.18 13.37
CA ILE A 58 26.72 -20.92 11.97
C ILE A 58 25.44 -20.08 11.87
N LEU A 59 24.40 -20.41 12.65
CA LEU A 59 23.15 -19.64 12.69
C LEU A 59 23.39 -18.22 13.22
N GLY A 60 24.20 -18.09 14.27
CA GLY A 60 24.60 -16.80 14.84
C GLY A 60 25.35 -15.94 13.82
N LEU A 61 26.35 -16.51 13.13
CA LEU A 61 27.10 -15.82 12.09
C LEU A 61 26.21 -15.41 10.91
N GLY A 62 25.29 -16.29 10.48
CA GLY A 62 24.32 -16.00 9.44
C GLY A 62 23.39 -14.84 9.81
N ALA A 63 22.88 -14.80 11.04
CA ALA A 63 22.05 -13.71 11.54
C ALA A 63 22.83 -12.38 11.57
N VAL A 64 24.11 -12.41 11.98
CA VAL A 64 24.99 -11.24 11.98
C VAL A 64 25.22 -10.73 10.56
N VAL A 65 25.53 -11.62 9.60
CA VAL A 65 25.71 -11.23 8.20
C VAL A 65 24.46 -10.57 7.63
N VAL A 66 23.27 -11.14 7.87
CA VAL A 66 21.98 -10.55 7.44
C VAL A 66 21.76 -9.18 8.09
N MET A 67 22.05 -9.03 9.38
CA MET A 67 21.90 -7.78 10.11
C MET A 67 22.83 -6.68 9.57
N VAL A 68 24.06 -7.03 9.23
CA VAL A 68 25.10 -6.09 8.76
C VAL A 68 24.94 -5.75 7.27
N THR A 69 24.35 -6.63 6.46
CA THR A 69 24.28 -6.43 5.00
C THR A 69 22.87 -6.18 4.47
N ALA A 70 21.92 -7.09 4.72
CA ALA A 70 20.60 -7.06 4.10
C ALA A 70 19.71 -5.94 4.67
N ILE A 71 19.72 -5.74 6.00
CA ILE A 71 18.94 -4.68 6.65
C ILE A 71 19.33 -3.27 6.18
N PRO A 72 20.62 -2.86 6.21
CA PRO A 72 20.99 -1.52 5.74
C PRO A 72 20.76 -1.33 4.25
N LEU A 73 21.00 -2.37 3.43
CA LEU A 73 20.72 -2.30 2.00
C LEU A 73 19.22 -2.10 1.71
N ALA A 74 18.35 -2.84 2.40
CA ALA A 74 16.90 -2.68 2.27
C ALA A 74 16.44 -1.27 2.68
N ARG A 75 16.96 -0.74 3.80
CA ARG A 75 16.67 0.63 4.25
C ARG A 75 17.14 1.68 3.25
N TRP A 76 18.31 1.47 2.66
CA TRP A 76 18.85 2.38 1.64
C TRP A 76 18.01 2.37 0.36
N LEU A 77 17.58 1.20 -0.10
CA LEU A 77 16.68 1.08 -1.26
C LEU A 77 15.33 1.76 -0.98
N GLN A 78 14.77 1.59 0.22
CA GLN A 78 13.54 2.25 0.63
C GLN A 78 13.68 3.78 0.64
N ARG A 79 14.78 4.31 1.17
CA ARG A 79 15.04 5.76 1.14
C ARG A 79 15.15 6.30 -0.29
N ARG A 80 15.82 5.56 -1.17
CA ARG A 80 15.92 5.92 -2.59
C ARG A 80 14.57 5.92 -3.28
N GLU A 81 13.73 4.93 -2.99
CA GLU A 81 12.36 4.86 -3.52
C GLU A 81 11.53 6.08 -3.08
N VAL A 82 11.59 6.45 -1.80
CA VAL A 82 10.88 7.63 -1.27
C VAL A 82 11.37 8.92 -1.94
N ALA A 83 12.69 9.13 -2.05
CA ALA A 83 13.24 10.31 -2.71
C ALA A 83 12.84 10.39 -4.19
N ALA A 84 12.85 9.25 -4.89
CA ALA A 84 12.39 9.16 -6.28
C ALA A 84 10.88 9.44 -6.40
N ALA A 85 10.07 8.95 -5.46
CA ALA A 85 8.64 9.23 -5.39
C ALA A 85 8.40 10.73 -5.20
N GLN A 86 9.08 11.38 -4.24
CA GLN A 86 8.98 12.82 -3.99
C GLN A 86 9.34 13.64 -5.23
N THR A 87 10.50 13.35 -5.84
CA THR A 87 10.95 14.09 -7.04
C THR A 87 10.03 13.88 -8.24
N SER A 88 9.51 12.66 -8.43
CA SER A 88 8.58 12.38 -9.52
C SER A 88 7.21 13.01 -9.30
N PHE A 89 6.73 13.08 -8.06
CA PHE A 89 5.46 13.73 -7.74
C PHE A 89 5.51 15.21 -8.06
N THR A 90 6.53 15.92 -7.60
CA THR A 90 6.68 17.36 -7.87
C THR A 90 6.65 17.66 -9.36
N ARG A 91 7.29 16.81 -10.18
CA ARG A 91 7.29 16.97 -11.65
C ARG A 91 5.96 16.63 -12.32
N GLN A 92 5.16 15.74 -11.73
CA GLN A 92 3.90 15.25 -12.32
C GLN A 92 2.66 15.85 -11.62
N ARG A 93 2.87 16.77 -10.68
CA ARG A 93 1.84 17.26 -9.77
C ARG A 93 0.60 17.75 -10.51
N GLU A 94 0.77 18.69 -11.44
CA GLU A 94 -0.34 19.28 -12.19
C GLU A 94 -1.14 18.23 -12.99
N ALA A 95 -0.44 17.27 -13.62
CA ALA A 95 -1.10 16.21 -14.38
C ALA A 95 -1.88 15.25 -13.46
N LEU A 96 -1.36 14.95 -12.27
CA LEU A 96 -2.04 14.14 -11.27
C LEU A 96 -3.26 14.87 -10.69
N GLU A 97 -3.14 16.16 -10.42
CA GLU A 97 -4.22 17.02 -9.93
C GLU A 97 -5.37 17.08 -10.95
N ALA A 98 -5.07 17.30 -12.22
CA ALA A 98 -6.07 17.27 -13.29
C ALA A 98 -6.77 15.90 -13.38
N ARG A 99 -6.00 14.81 -13.35
CA ARG A 99 -6.54 13.44 -13.40
C ARG A 99 -7.38 13.10 -12.17
N PHE A 100 -6.99 13.59 -11.01
CA PHE A 100 -7.75 13.44 -9.78
C PHE A 100 -9.11 14.11 -9.91
N PHE A 101 -9.14 15.37 -10.33
CA PHE A 101 -10.37 16.14 -10.42
C PHE A 101 -11.36 15.50 -11.40
N GLU A 102 -10.87 15.06 -12.56
CA GLU A 102 -11.67 14.33 -13.56
C GLU A 102 -12.33 13.08 -12.93
N LEU A 103 -11.54 12.22 -12.28
CA LEU A 103 -12.05 11.00 -11.66
C LEU A 103 -12.99 11.27 -10.48
N ALA A 104 -12.67 12.28 -9.66
CA ALA A 104 -13.47 12.64 -8.50
C ALA A 104 -14.84 13.20 -8.92
N ALA A 105 -14.87 14.08 -9.92
CA ALA A 105 -16.08 14.65 -10.49
C ALA A 105 -17.00 13.57 -11.08
N ILE A 106 -16.44 12.57 -11.77
CA ILE A 106 -17.20 11.42 -12.30
C ILE A 106 -17.79 10.57 -11.17
N SER A 107 -17.11 10.46 -10.03
CA SER A 107 -17.58 9.56 -8.95
C SER A 107 -18.84 10.06 -8.23
N GLY A 108 -19.19 11.35 -8.36
CA GLY A 108 -20.43 11.91 -7.81
C GLY A 108 -20.56 11.83 -6.29
N LYS A 109 -19.43 11.78 -5.56
CA LYS A 109 -19.39 11.75 -4.10
C LYS A 109 -18.93 13.12 -3.59
N PRO A 110 -19.68 13.81 -2.71
CA PRO A 110 -20.88 13.37 -1.99
C PRO A 110 -22.15 13.29 -2.86
N ARG A 111 -23.10 12.41 -2.48
CA ARG A 111 -24.39 12.24 -3.21
C ARG A 111 -25.14 13.57 -3.30
N GLY A 112 -25.73 13.85 -4.47
CA GLY A 112 -26.55 15.06 -4.70
C GLY A 112 -25.75 16.35 -4.93
N LEU A 113 -24.42 16.28 -4.93
CA LEU A 113 -23.54 17.44 -5.14
C LEU A 113 -22.63 17.24 -6.34
N ARG A 114 -22.50 18.29 -7.16
CA ARG A 114 -21.56 18.36 -8.27
C ARG A 114 -20.29 19.06 -7.82
N TRP A 115 -19.15 18.50 -8.22
CA TRP A 115 -17.86 19.16 -8.04
C TRP A 115 -17.73 20.28 -9.07
N VAL A 116 -17.52 21.50 -8.60
CA VAL A 116 -17.44 22.68 -9.48
C VAL A 116 -16.00 23.13 -9.60
N LYS A 117 -15.31 23.25 -8.47
CA LYS A 117 -13.95 23.76 -8.40
C LYS A 117 -13.18 23.05 -7.29
N CYS A 118 -11.90 22.85 -7.54
CA CYS A 118 -10.94 22.33 -6.57
C CYS A 118 -9.76 23.29 -6.48
N ASP A 119 -9.59 23.91 -5.32
CA ASP A 119 -8.45 24.78 -5.03
C ASP A 119 -7.36 23.94 -4.34
N TRP A 120 -6.21 23.83 -5.00
CA TRP A 120 -5.10 22.99 -4.55
C TRP A 120 -4.19 23.75 -3.59
N GLN A 121 -3.96 23.18 -2.42
CA GLN A 121 -3.12 23.79 -1.40
C GLN A 121 -1.67 23.31 -1.51
N PRO A 122 -0.69 24.11 -1.06
CA PRO A 122 0.72 23.71 -1.08
C PRO A 122 1.04 22.61 -0.07
N LEU A 123 0.22 22.44 0.98
CA LEU A 123 0.45 21.48 2.04
C LEU A 123 0.28 20.04 1.54
N VAL A 124 1.35 19.26 1.69
CA VAL A 124 1.39 17.83 1.37
C VAL A 124 1.90 17.05 2.56
N ALA A 125 1.37 15.84 2.76
CA ALA A 125 1.85 14.91 3.77
C ALA A 125 2.17 13.56 3.14
N TRP A 126 3.32 13.02 3.50
CA TRP A 126 3.82 11.75 2.98
C TRP A 126 3.57 10.64 3.99
N ALA A 127 3.13 9.49 3.49
CA ALA A 127 2.93 8.33 4.32
C ALA A 127 3.14 7.04 3.54
N ARG A 128 3.27 5.93 4.27
CA ARG A 128 3.25 4.58 3.73
C ARG A 128 1.99 3.88 4.21
N GLU A 129 1.22 3.33 3.28
CA GLU A 129 0.03 2.54 3.63
C GLU A 129 0.46 1.22 4.28
N ALA A 130 -0.06 0.94 5.48
CA ALA A 130 0.34 -0.21 6.29
C ALA A 130 -0.01 -1.57 5.65
N ARG A 131 -1.11 -1.64 4.89
CA ARG A 131 -1.58 -2.89 4.26
C ARG A 131 -0.82 -3.25 3.00
N THR A 132 -0.60 -2.27 2.13
CA THR A 132 -0.03 -2.48 0.78
C THR A 132 1.46 -2.14 0.72
N GLY A 133 1.96 -1.37 1.67
CA GLY A 133 3.30 -0.81 1.66
C GLY A 133 3.48 0.32 0.66
N LEU A 134 2.44 0.79 -0.02
CA LEU A 134 2.53 1.84 -1.03
C LEU A 134 2.89 3.20 -0.41
N ILE A 135 3.78 3.94 -1.07
CA ILE A 135 4.01 5.34 -0.73
C ILE A 135 2.78 6.11 -1.17
N THR A 136 2.20 6.86 -0.25
CA THR A 136 0.98 7.63 -0.44
C THR A 136 1.30 9.08 -0.12
N VAL A 137 0.80 9.98 -0.97
CA VAL A 137 0.83 11.42 -0.67
C VAL A 137 -0.60 11.93 -0.54
N PHE A 138 -0.77 12.72 0.50
CA PHE A 138 -1.97 13.45 0.85
C PHE A 138 -1.76 14.90 0.44
N VAL A 139 -2.63 15.45 -0.38
CA VAL A 139 -2.58 16.86 -0.79
C VAL A 139 -3.81 17.56 -0.25
N SER A 140 -3.63 18.65 0.48
CA SER A 140 -4.76 19.46 0.96
C SER A 140 -5.46 20.12 -0.22
N ILE A 141 -6.79 20.12 -0.19
CA ILE A 141 -7.64 20.74 -1.20
C ILE A 141 -8.83 21.43 -0.54
N GLU A 142 -9.31 22.49 -1.18
CA GLU A 142 -10.58 23.13 -0.87
C GLU A 142 -11.55 22.85 -2.00
N LEU A 143 -12.70 22.27 -1.66
CA LEU A 143 -13.69 21.84 -2.64
C LEU A 143 -14.93 22.71 -2.62
N HIS A 144 -15.35 23.13 -3.82
CA HIS A 144 -16.58 23.88 -4.05
C HIS A 144 -17.61 22.96 -4.68
N PHE A 145 -18.80 22.94 -4.09
CA PHE A 145 -19.92 22.12 -4.52
C PHE A 145 -21.08 23.00 -4.99
N GLU A 146 -21.85 22.45 -5.92
CA GLU A 146 -23.19 22.93 -6.26
C GLU A 146 -24.19 21.80 -6.07
N ALA A 147 -25.40 22.13 -5.61
CA ALA A 147 -26.51 21.19 -5.60
C ALA A 147 -26.83 20.77 -7.04
N ILE A 148 -27.18 19.50 -7.24
CA ILE A 148 -27.77 19.04 -8.49
C ILE A 148 -29.26 19.41 -8.44
N GLU A 149 -29.75 20.09 -9.48
CA GLU A 149 -31.16 20.49 -9.64
C GLU A 149 -32.09 19.25 -9.56
N GLY A 150 -33.13 19.30 -8.72
CA GLY A 150 -34.03 18.19 -8.45
C GLY A 150 -33.48 17.11 -7.51
N GLY A 151 -32.37 17.35 -6.80
CA GLY A 151 -31.78 16.43 -5.83
C GLY A 151 -32.21 16.71 -4.37
N ASP A 152 -32.04 15.72 -3.49
CA ASP A 152 -32.39 15.77 -2.04
C ASP A 152 -31.76 16.93 -1.24
N MET A 153 -30.88 17.74 -1.83
CA MET A 153 -30.13 18.83 -1.18
C MET A 153 -30.38 20.21 -1.81
N GLU A 154 -31.33 20.36 -2.74
CA GLU A 154 -31.62 21.62 -3.45
C GLU A 154 -31.99 22.78 -2.51
N ASP A 155 -32.72 22.51 -1.42
CA ASP A 155 -33.23 23.53 -0.48
C ASP A 155 -32.28 23.86 0.69
N VAL A 156 -31.08 23.27 0.74
CA VAL A 156 -30.14 23.49 1.86
C VAL A 156 -29.19 24.64 1.55
N ALA A 157 -29.42 25.80 2.16
CA ALA A 157 -28.59 27.02 1.98
C ALA A 157 -27.09 26.86 2.33
N ALA A 158 -26.69 25.75 2.96
CA ALA A 158 -25.29 25.42 3.27
C ALA A 158 -24.55 24.72 2.12
N VAL A 159 -25.15 24.54 0.94
CA VAL A 159 -24.56 23.75 -0.16
C VAL A 159 -23.46 24.49 -0.94
N SER A 160 -23.34 25.81 -0.80
CA SER A 160 -22.19 26.59 -1.31
C SER A 160 -20.95 26.52 -0.41
N THR A 161 -20.91 25.60 0.56
CA THR A 161 -19.83 25.52 1.55
C THR A 161 -18.56 24.94 0.92
N VAL A 162 -17.50 25.76 0.90
CA VAL A 162 -16.12 25.30 0.71
C VAL A 162 -15.80 24.28 1.79
N ARG A 163 -15.38 23.08 1.41
CA ARG A 163 -14.95 22.06 2.38
C ARG A 163 -13.49 21.75 2.24
N ASP A 164 -12.83 21.74 3.38
CA ASP A 164 -11.50 21.15 3.51
C ASP A 164 -11.58 19.66 3.22
N ALA A 165 -10.73 19.23 2.31
CA ALA A 165 -10.54 17.83 2.01
C ALA A 165 -9.07 17.54 1.70
N CYS A 166 -8.79 16.26 1.50
CA CYS A 166 -7.48 15.79 1.12
C CYS A 166 -7.59 14.82 -0.06
N ALA A 167 -6.89 15.13 -1.15
CA ALA A 167 -6.70 14.23 -2.28
C ALA A 167 -5.66 13.15 -1.97
N VAL A 168 -5.94 11.91 -2.36
CA VAL A 168 -5.05 10.77 -2.13
C VAL A 168 -4.42 10.29 -3.43
N PHE A 169 -3.10 10.17 -3.43
CA PHE A 169 -2.31 9.63 -4.53
C PHE A 169 -1.40 8.51 -4.04
N HIS A 170 -1.23 7.47 -4.85
CA HIS A 170 -0.38 6.33 -4.53
C HIS A 170 0.75 6.19 -5.55
N TYR A 171 1.94 5.88 -5.06
CA TYR A 171 3.13 5.57 -5.85
C TYR A 171 3.42 4.09 -5.82
N GLN A 172 3.53 3.50 -7.00
CA GLN A 172 3.84 2.10 -7.17
C GLN A 172 4.76 1.92 -8.38
N ARG A 173 5.92 1.27 -8.17
CA ARG A 173 6.83 0.84 -9.26
C ARG A 173 7.16 1.98 -10.25
N GLY A 174 7.51 3.16 -9.75
CA GLY A 174 7.89 4.28 -10.60
C GLY A 174 6.74 5.14 -11.13
N ARG A 175 5.49 4.79 -10.82
CA ARG A 175 4.31 5.47 -11.36
C ARG A 175 3.42 6.00 -10.25
N TRP A 176 2.90 7.19 -10.47
CA TRP A 176 1.85 7.78 -9.66
C TRP A 176 0.48 7.45 -10.22
N GLY A 177 -0.48 7.24 -9.33
CA GLY A 177 -1.88 7.03 -9.68
C GLY A 177 -2.82 7.62 -8.64
N THR A 178 -4.05 7.86 -9.07
CA THR A 178 -5.16 8.27 -8.22
C THR A 178 -6.44 7.60 -8.66
N GLY A 179 -7.32 7.33 -7.70
CA GLY A 179 -8.68 6.85 -7.96
C GLY A 179 -9.73 7.96 -7.82
N GLY A 180 -9.34 9.23 -7.74
CA GLY A 180 -10.26 10.33 -7.43
C GLY A 180 -10.79 10.32 -5.99
N LYS A 181 -10.07 9.63 -5.07
CA LYS A 181 -10.49 9.48 -3.68
C LYS A 181 -10.13 10.72 -2.87
N ALA A 182 -11.15 11.44 -2.39
CA ALA A 182 -11.01 12.52 -1.44
C ALA A 182 -11.38 12.07 -0.02
N LEU A 183 -10.64 12.58 0.97
CA LEU A 183 -10.97 12.48 2.39
C LEU A 183 -11.53 13.83 2.83
N PHE A 184 -12.82 13.91 3.13
CA PHE A 184 -13.47 15.17 3.53
C PHE A 184 -13.26 15.49 5.00
N ASN A 185 -13.36 16.78 5.34
CA ASN A 185 -13.27 17.34 6.68
C ASN A 185 -11.91 17.12 7.36
N MET A 186 -10.83 17.11 6.56
CA MET A 186 -9.45 17.07 7.03
C MET A 186 -8.47 17.56 5.96
N ASN A 187 -7.36 18.14 6.39
CA ASN A 187 -6.23 18.51 5.55
C ASN A 187 -5.17 17.38 5.50
N ALA A 188 -4.09 17.56 4.74
CA ALA A 188 -3.04 16.57 4.59
C ALA A 188 -2.30 16.21 5.90
N SER A 189 -2.01 17.19 6.77
CA SER A 189 -1.36 16.92 8.07
C SER A 189 -2.27 16.16 9.03
N ASP A 190 -3.57 16.44 8.99
CA ASP A 190 -4.56 15.73 9.79
C ASP A 190 -4.75 14.29 9.31
N ALA A 191 -4.64 14.04 8.00
CA ALA A 191 -4.84 12.73 7.42
C ALA A 191 -3.88 11.68 8.00
N THR A 192 -2.60 12.03 8.17
CA THR A 192 -1.61 11.11 8.76
C THR A 192 -1.84 10.88 10.25
N SER A 193 -2.40 11.87 10.97
CA SER A 193 -2.68 11.79 12.40
C SER A 193 -3.98 11.05 12.71
N ARG A 194 -5.05 11.29 11.93
CA ARG A 194 -6.35 10.64 12.11
C ARG A 194 -6.39 9.22 11.58
N LEU A 195 -5.53 8.88 10.62
CA LEU A 195 -5.46 7.55 10.01
C LEU A 195 -4.25 6.74 10.50
N GLN A 196 -3.77 7.04 11.72
CA GLN A 196 -2.75 6.23 12.39
C GLN A 196 -3.18 4.76 12.44
N GLY A 197 -2.24 3.86 12.12
CA GLY A 197 -2.49 2.41 11.98
C GLY A 197 -2.88 1.97 10.56
N GLN A 198 -3.39 2.88 9.72
CA GLN A 198 -3.54 2.63 8.27
C GLN A 198 -2.40 3.25 7.48
N PHE A 199 -1.87 4.39 7.93
CA PHE A 199 -0.78 5.11 7.31
C PHE A 199 0.32 5.38 8.33
N THR A 200 1.57 5.13 7.94
CA THR A 200 2.76 5.49 8.71
C THR A 200 3.39 6.72 8.05
N PRO A 201 3.55 7.85 8.77
CA PRO A 201 4.19 9.04 8.22
C PRO A 201 5.58 8.74 7.65
N LEU A 202 5.92 9.40 6.55
CA LEU A 202 7.26 9.41 5.97
C LEU A 202 7.83 10.82 6.15
N GLU A 203 9.03 10.90 6.73
CA GLU A 203 9.82 12.13 6.82
C GLU A 203 10.51 12.47 5.50
#